data_AF-A0A1A9C373-F1
#
_entry.id   AF-A0A1A9C373-F1
#
_cell.length_a   1.000
_cell.length_b   1.000
_cell.length_c   1.000
_cell.angle_alpha   90.00
_cell.angle_beta   90.00
_cell.angle_gamma   90.00
#
_symmetry.space_group_name_H-M   'P 1'
#
loop_
_entity.id
_entity.type
_entity.pdbx_description
1 polymer ?
#
loop_
_entity_poly.entity_id
_entity_poly.type
_entity_poly.pdbx_seq_one_letter_code
_entity_poly.pdbx_strand_id
1 'polypeptide(L)'
;MRWGNRRPTGENGTTRELYAAAAVAAGQLPPLWLALWIAEQAGDDYGRGINSLGLACMLAFAPLVLPVVGLVQALIQSVPAGHLAGFLAARARGPRLAWHLVCAVLLGVGWAALVTLPWGGSSFAVTALLFGGLGILPVLAVGHVRRRPRWGFWGIWFRSGLASVAVCVLVVAVGLAATFGGLIKEYEPPHLSAAQVTGVWQGADGAELRLAADGGARLTALPTDPGTDPEARRDYVVCDGTGTWELERKTWNGRDGVALSLDGGCGADTFWVIGGSEHDPELFVLFGDPDAGELRVLELQRPS
;
A
#
# COMPACT_ATOMS: atom_id res chain seq x y z
N MET A 1 -26.91 57.70 20.93
CA MET A 1 -26.29 56.39 21.28
C MET A 1 -26.30 55.52 20.04
N ARG A 2 -25.14 55.32 19.41
CA ARG A 2 -24.99 54.53 18.17
C ARG A 2 -24.56 53.12 18.60
N TRP A 3 -25.49 52.16 18.60
CA TRP A 3 -25.17 50.76 18.87
C TRP A 3 -24.23 50.25 17.76
N GLY A 4 -22.98 50.03 18.15
CA GLY A 4 -22.00 49.40 17.28
C GLY A 4 -22.36 47.94 17.08
N ASN A 5 -22.85 47.60 15.89
CA ASN A 5 -22.87 46.24 15.38
C ASN A 5 -21.41 45.74 15.29
N ARG A 6 -20.88 45.20 16.37
CA ARG A 6 -19.74 44.28 16.30
C ARG A 6 -20.23 43.06 15.54
N ARG A 7 -19.94 43.02 14.24
CA ARG A 7 -19.98 41.76 13.49
C ARG A 7 -19.11 40.75 14.26
N PRO A 8 -19.58 39.52 14.48
CA PRO A 8 -18.73 38.49 15.08
C PRO A 8 -17.43 38.45 14.28
N THR A 9 -16.31 38.49 14.99
CA THR A 9 -14.95 38.44 14.45
C THR A 9 -14.85 37.29 13.45
N GLY A 10 -14.96 37.64 12.17
CA GLY A 10 -14.95 36.69 11.09
C GLY A 10 -13.61 35.97 11.08
N GLU A 11 -13.64 34.65 10.98
CA GLU A 11 -12.45 33.85 10.70
C GLU A 11 -11.61 34.55 9.63
N ASN A 12 -10.32 34.79 9.94
CA ASN A 12 -9.38 35.35 8.98
C ASN A 12 -9.40 34.49 7.70
N GLY A 13 -9.44 35.12 6.52
CA GLY A 13 -9.56 34.41 5.24
C GLY A 13 -8.48 33.33 5.06
N THR A 14 -7.27 33.57 5.56
CA THR A 14 -6.17 32.60 5.61
C THR A 14 -6.47 31.35 6.42
N THR A 15 -7.11 31.50 7.59
CA THR A 15 -7.51 30.38 8.44
C THR A 15 -8.54 29.49 7.74
N ARG A 16 -9.49 30.11 7.02
CA ARG A 16 -10.49 29.37 6.24
C ARG A 16 -9.87 28.61 5.07
N GLU A 17 -8.90 29.21 4.38
CA GLU A 17 -8.17 28.54 3.30
C GLU A 17 -7.41 27.32 3.82
N LEU A 18 -6.76 27.44 4.98
CA LEU A 18 -6.08 26.32 5.63
C LEU A 18 -7.07 25.19 5.96
N TYR A 19 -8.22 25.49 6.54
CA TYR A 19 -9.24 24.48 6.84
C TYR A 19 -9.83 23.84 5.59
N ALA A 20 -10.02 24.60 4.51
CA ALA A 20 -10.46 24.06 3.22
C ALA A 20 -9.45 23.07 2.64
N ALA A 21 -8.16 23.46 2.63
CA ALA A 21 -7.09 22.58 2.19
C ALA A 21 -7.00 21.33 3.06
N ALA A 22 -7.01 21.48 4.39
CA ALA A 22 -6.90 20.38 5.33
C ALA A 22 -8.08 19.40 5.27
N ALA A 23 -9.32 19.90 5.18
CA ALA A 23 -10.50 19.05 5.11
C ALA A 23 -10.56 18.23 3.81
N VAL A 24 -10.18 18.83 2.67
CA VAL A 24 -10.12 18.11 1.39
C VAL A 24 -8.93 17.16 1.34
N ALA A 25 -7.78 17.57 1.88
CA ALA A 25 -6.63 16.70 2.09
C ALA A 25 -6.97 15.46 2.93
N ALA A 26 -7.70 15.64 4.04
CA ALA A 26 -8.20 14.53 4.85
C ALA A 26 -9.20 13.65 4.06
N GLY A 27 -10.13 14.28 3.33
CA GLY A 27 -11.20 13.59 2.61
C GLY A 27 -10.76 12.77 1.39
N GLN A 28 -9.61 13.07 0.79
CA GLN A 28 -9.10 12.29 -0.35
C GLN A 28 -8.31 11.03 0.06
N LEU A 29 -7.90 10.91 1.33
CA LEU A 29 -7.09 9.76 1.78
C LEU A 29 -7.88 8.44 1.82
N PRO A 30 -9.11 8.37 2.38
CA PRO A 30 -9.88 7.13 2.38
C PRO A 30 -10.12 6.52 0.99
N PRO A 31 -10.57 7.27 -0.04
CA PRO A 31 -10.77 6.68 -1.36
C PRO A 31 -9.45 6.30 -2.04
N LEU A 32 -8.36 7.03 -1.81
CA LEU A 32 -7.04 6.66 -2.32
C LEU A 32 -6.56 5.36 -1.68
N TRP A 33 -6.65 5.25 -0.35
CA TRP A 33 -6.31 4.04 0.38
C TRP A 33 -7.14 2.86 -0.09
N LEU A 34 -8.46 3.06 -0.29
CA LEU A 34 -9.35 2.00 -0.78
C LEU A 34 -8.99 1.57 -2.20
N ALA A 35 -8.63 2.50 -3.09
CA ALA A 35 -8.21 2.17 -4.45
C ALA A 35 -6.89 1.38 -4.46
N LEU A 36 -5.92 1.77 -3.61
CA LEU A 36 -4.67 1.04 -3.44
C LEU A 36 -4.90 -0.35 -2.86
N TRP A 37 -5.78 -0.46 -1.85
CA TRP A 37 -6.15 -1.74 -1.25
C TRP A 37 -6.81 -2.67 -2.28
N ILE A 38 -7.76 -2.18 -3.09
CA ILE A 38 -8.35 -2.98 -4.17
C ILE A 38 -7.29 -3.43 -5.18
N ALA A 39 -6.32 -2.57 -5.51
CA ALA A 39 -5.24 -2.91 -6.42
C ALA A 39 -4.28 -3.97 -5.84
N GLU A 40 -3.99 -3.90 -4.54
CA GLU A 40 -3.18 -4.90 -3.82
C GLU A 40 -3.90 -6.26 -3.76
N GLN A 41 -5.21 -6.27 -3.51
CA GLN A 41 -6.01 -7.50 -3.49
C GLN A 41 -6.12 -8.21 -4.85
N ALA A 42 -5.69 -7.57 -5.94
CA ALA A 42 -5.59 -8.23 -7.25
C ALA A 42 -4.35 -9.14 -7.37
N GLY A 43 -3.39 -9.04 -6.43
CA GLY A 43 -2.19 -9.89 -6.36
C GLY A 43 -2.36 -11.10 -5.43
N ASP A 44 -1.28 -11.85 -5.23
CA ASP A 44 -1.24 -12.94 -4.25
C ASP A 44 -1.12 -12.36 -2.83
N ASP A 45 -2.07 -12.68 -1.95
CA ASP A 45 -2.05 -12.29 -0.53
C ASP A 45 -1.19 -13.22 0.32
N TYR A 46 -0.59 -14.26 -0.27
CA TYR A 46 0.16 -15.32 0.39
C TYR A 46 -0.63 -15.96 1.55
N GLY A 47 -1.97 -15.96 1.45
CA GLY A 47 -2.86 -16.49 2.47
C GLY A 47 -2.93 -15.66 3.76
N ARG A 48 -2.37 -14.44 3.79
CA ARG A 48 -2.44 -13.55 4.97
C ARG A 48 -3.84 -12.99 5.24
N GLY A 49 -4.77 -13.11 4.28
CA GLY A 49 -6.14 -12.68 4.45
C GLY A 49 -6.28 -11.20 4.83
N ILE A 50 -7.49 -10.83 5.25
CA ILE A 50 -7.78 -9.45 5.68
C ILE A 50 -7.64 -9.38 7.20
N ASN A 51 -6.67 -8.60 7.70
CA ASN A 51 -6.56 -8.29 9.12
C ASN A 51 -7.76 -7.41 9.57
N SER A 52 -8.84 -8.07 9.94
CA SER A 52 -10.11 -7.44 10.34
C SER A 52 -9.96 -6.52 11.54
N LEU A 53 -9.05 -6.82 12.47
CA LEU A 53 -8.73 -5.97 13.61
C LEU A 53 -8.05 -4.68 13.15
N GLY A 54 -7.07 -4.77 12.24
CA GLY A 54 -6.41 -3.61 11.64
C GLY A 54 -7.40 -2.68 10.94
N LEU A 55 -8.32 -3.25 10.17
CA LEU A 55 -9.40 -2.50 9.52
C LEU A 55 -10.34 -1.83 10.54
N ALA A 56 -10.76 -2.56 11.58
CA ALA A 56 -11.61 -2.03 12.64
C ALA A 56 -10.92 -0.88 13.40
N CYS A 57 -9.64 -1.02 13.73
CA CYS A 57 -8.83 0.04 14.34
C CYS A 57 -8.73 1.25 13.41
N MET A 58 -8.45 1.05 12.13
CA MET A 58 -8.38 2.14 11.16
C MET A 58 -9.70 2.92 11.10
N LEU A 59 -10.84 2.22 11.03
CA LEU A 59 -12.16 2.85 11.01
C LEU A 59 -12.48 3.59 12.32
N ALA A 60 -12.11 3.02 13.47
CA ALA A 60 -12.34 3.64 14.77
C ALA A 60 -11.50 4.91 14.99
N PHE A 61 -10.23 4.91 14.54
CA PHE A 61 -9.30 6.02 14.75
C PHE A 61 -9.24 7.01 13.58
N ALA A 62 -9.76 6.67 12.41
CA ALA A 62 -9.79 7.54 11.23
C ALA A 62 -10.36 8.95 11.52
N PRO A 63 -11.47 9.13 12.27
CA PRO A 63 -12.00 10.45 12.59
C PRO A 63 -11.02 11.33 13.39
N LEU A 64 -10.09 10.72 14.13
CA LEU A 64 -9.06 11.40 14.92
C LEU A 64 -7.79 11.67 14.10
N VAL A 65 -7.36 10.68 13.31
CA VAL A 65 -6.09 10.74 12.56
C VAL A 65 -6.21 11.56 11.28
N LEU A 66 -7.29 11.39 10.51
CA LEU A 66 -7.45 12.03 9.21
C LEU A 66 -7.39 13.56 9.27
N PRO A 67 -8.00 14.25 10.26
CA PRO A 67 -7.87 15.70 10.36
C PRO A 67 -6.44 16.17 10.58
N VAL A 68 -5.66 15.45 11.40
CA VAL A 68 -4.26 15.75 11.67
C VAL A 68 -3.42 15.55 10.43
N VAL A 69 -3.57 14.40 9.75
CA VAL A 69 -2.85 14.11 8.50
C VAL A 69 -3.20 15.11 7.41
N GLY A 70 -4.48 15.44 7.23
CA GLY A 70 -4.93 16.44 6.27
C GLY A 70 -4.35 17.83 6.55
N LEU A 71 -4.26 18.23 7.83
CA LEU A 71 -3.62 19.47 8.23
C LEU A 71 -2.12 19.47 7.92
N VAL A 72 -1.42 18.38 8.27
CA VAL A 72 0.01 18.22 7.96
C VAL A 72 0.24 18.29 6.45
N GLN A 73 -0.55 17.59 5.64
CA GLN A 73 -0.47 17.65 4.17
C GLN A 73 -0.69 19.09 3.66
N ALA A 74 -1.69 19.79 4.21
CA ALA A 74 -1.96 21.18 3.84
C ALA A 74 -0.77 22.10 4.17
N LEU A 75 -0.14 21.93 5.34
CA LEU A 75 1.01 22.73 5.77
C LEU A 75 2.29 22.42 4.99
N ILE A 76 2.51 21.16 4.61
CA ILE A 76 3.72 20.72 3.91
C ILE A 76 3.64 20.99 2.40
N GLN A 77 2.44 21.00 1.82
CA GLN A 77 2.25 21.10 0.37
C GLN A 77 1.42 22.32 -0.05
N SER A 78 0.18 22.42 0.42
CA SER A 78 -0.77 23.41 -0.10
C SER A 78 -0.44 24.86 0.29
N VAL A 79 -0.01 25.08 1.53
CA VAL A 79 0.36 26.40 2.08
C VAL A 79 1.64 26.93 1.42
N PRO A 80 2.78 26.20 1.42
CA PRO A 80 3.99 26.70 0.77
C PRO A 80 3.79 26.90 -0.73
N ALA A 81 3.01 26.04 -1.41
CA ALA A 81 2.63 26.27 -2.81
C ALA A 81 1.87 27.60 -3.01
N GLY A 82 1.01 27.98 -2.07
CA GLY A 82 0.26 29.23 -2.11
C GLY A 82 1.15 30.47 -1.93
N HIS A 83 2.19 30.37 -1.08
CA HIS A 83 3.20 31.42 -0.91
C HIS A 83 4.05 31.59 -2.17
N LEU A 84 4.57 30.49 -2.72
CA LEU A 84 5.34 30.48 -3.97
C LEU A 84 4.51 31.02 -5.14
N ALA A 85 3.24 30.60 -5.25
CA ALA A 85 2.35 31.08 -6.29
C ALA A 85 2.05 32.58 -6.17
N GLY A 86 1.95 33.12 -4.95
CA GLY A 86 1.81 34.56 -4.74
C GLY A 86 3.02 35.34 -5.27
N PHE A 87 4.22 34.85 -4.96
CA PHE A 87 5.48 35.43 -5.44
C PHE A 87 5.60 35.34 -6.97
N LEU A 88 5.32 34.17 -7.56
CA LEU A 88 5.43 33.96 -9.00
C LEU A 88 4.35 34.72 -9.79
N ALA A 89 3.11 34.76 -9.30
CA ALA A 89 2.04 35.52 -9.94
C ALA A 89 2.34 37.03 -9.97
N ALA A 90 3.00 37.56 -8.94
CA ALA A 90 3.44 38.95 -8.89
C ALA A 90 4.53 39.26 -9.94
N ARG A 91 5.39 38.29 -10.25
CA ARG A 91 6.53 38.47 -11.17
C ARG A 91 6.20 38.15 -12.63
N ALA A 92 5.44 37.08 -12.87
CA ALA A 92 5.20 36.52 -14.21
C ALA A 92 3.82 36.85 -14.80
N ARG A 93 2.97 37.63 -14.10
CA ARG A 93 1.62 38.05 -14.51
C ARG A 93 0.77 36.88 -15.06
N GLY A 94 0.22 36.08 -14.16
CA GLY A 94 -0.68 34.97 -14.52
C GLY A 94 -1.75 34.67 -13.46
N PRO A 95 -2.72 33.79 -13.76
CA PRO A 95 -3.76 33.42 -12.81
C PRO A 95 -3.14 32.79 -11.56
N ARG A 96 -3.39 33.37 -10.39
CA ARG A 96 -2.83 32.88 -9.12
C ARG A 96 -3.15 31.41 -8.86
N LEU A 97 -4.33 30.93 -9.28
CA LEU A 97 -4.72 29.53 -9.14
C LEU A 97 -3.88 28.60 -10.01
N ALA A 98 -3.50 29.01 -11.23
CA ALA A 98 -2.65 28.20 -12.10
C ALA A 98 -1.25 28.04 -11.50
N TRP A 99 -0.66 29.13 -10.99
CA TRP A 99 0.61 29.07 -10.29
C TRP A 99 0.54 28.24 -9.01
N HIS A 100 -0.59 28.27 -8.28
CA HIS A 100 -0.80 27.45 -7.09
C HIS A 100 -0.82 25.96 -7.42
N LEU A 101 -1.53 25.57 -8.48
CA LEU A 101 -1.54 24.18 -8.95
C LEU A 101 -0.15 23.71 -9.39
N VAL A 102 0.55 24.49 -10.22
CA VAL A 102 1.91 24.17 -10.66
C VAL A 102 2.85 23.99 -9.47
N CYS A 103 2.84 24.93 -8.52
CA CYS A 103 3.70 24.82 -7.32
C CYS A 103 3.34 23.61 -6.45
N ALA A 104 2.06 23.28 -6.30
CA ALA A 104 1.64 22.13 -5.49
C ALA A 104 2.05 20.79 -6.11
N VAL A 105 1.95 20.68 -7.44
CA VAL A 105 2.42 19.50 -8.19
C VAL A 105 3.93 19.38 -8.09
N LEU A 106 4.68 20.47 -8.35
CA LEU A 106 6.15 20.45 -8.27
C LEU A 106 6.65 20.10 -6.86
N LEU A 107 6.01 20.61 -5.80
CA LEU A 107 6.33 20.20 -4.44
C LEU A 107 6.05 18.72 -4.21
N GLY A 108 4.91 18.20 -4.70
CA GLY A 108 4.59 16.76 -4.63
C GLY A 108 5.64 15.89 -5.34
N VAL A 109 6.08 16.28 -6.54
CA VAL A 109 7.16 15.61 -7.27
C VAL A 109 8.49 15.66 -6.49
N GLY A 110 8.79 16.79 -5.84
CA GLY A 110 9.95 16.92 -4.96
C GLY A 110 9.90 15.95 -3.77
N TRP A 111 8.73 15.80 -3.14
CA TRP A 111 8.51 14.80 -2.09
C TRP A 111 8.67 13.37 -2.60
N ALA A 112 8.20 13.08 -3.81
CA ALA A 112 8.39 11.77 -4.42
C ALA A 112 9.88 11.45 -4.61
N ALA A 113 10.67 12.40 -5.11
CA ALA A 113 12.11 12.22 -5.26
C ALA A 113 12.80 11.92 -3.91
N LEU A 114 12.40 12.65 -2.85
CA LEU A 114 12.95 12.45 -1.51
C LEU A 114 12.67 11.04 -0.95
N VAL A 115 11.50 10.46 -1.26
CA VAL A 115 11.12 9.12 -0.80
C VAL A 115 11.74 8.04 -1.68
N THR A 116 11.76 8.20 -3.00
CA THR A 116 12.19 7.11 -3.90
C THR A 116 13.70 6.99 -4.03
N LEU A 117 14.46 8.10 -3.97
CA LEU A 117 15.92 8.07 -4.18
C LEU A 117 16.68 7.27 -3.11
N PRO A 118 16.35 7.35 -1.80
CA PRO A 118 17.10 6.60 -0.78
C PRO A 118 16.63 5.15 -0.61
N TRP A 119 15.39 4.83 -0.98
CA TRP A 119 14.74 3.56 -0.60
C TRP A 119 14.57 2.58 -1.77
N GLY A 120 14.86 2.99 -3.02
CA GLY A 120 15.05 2.12 -4.19
C GLY A 120 13.86 1.28 -4.67
N GLY A 121 12.80 1.13 -3.89
CA GLY A 121 11.77 0.11 -4.09
C GLY A 121 10.52 0.55 -4.85
N SER A 122 10.36 1.85 -5.17
CA SER A 122 9.14 2.34 -5.86
C SER A 122 9.47 3.09 -7.14
N SER A 123 8.65 2.88 -8.17
CA SER A 123 8.73 3.64 -9.42
C SER A 123 8.52 5.12 -9.14
N PHE A 124 9.58 5.92 -9.35
CA PHE A 124 9.53 7.38 -9.18
C PHE A 124 8.34 8.01 -9.94
N ALA A 125 8.05 7.52 -11.15
CA ALA A 125 6.95 8.04 -11.96
C ALA A 125 5.58 7.87 -11.28
N VAL A 126 5.32 6.70 -10.68
CA VAL A 126 4.08 6.41 -9.96
C VAL A 126 3.99 7.25 -8.70
N THR A 127 5.06 7.29 -7.90
CA THR A 127 5.09 8.07 -6.65
C THR A 127 4.94 9.58 -6.94
N ALA A 128 5.57 10.09 -7.99
CA ALA A 128 5.46 11.49 -8.43
C ALA A 128 4.03 11.84 -8.87
N LEU A 129 3.36 10.94 -9.61
CA LEU A 129 1.97 11.13 -10.02
C LEU A 129 1.04 11.18 -8.81
N LEU A 130 1.21 10.27 -7.86
CA LEU A 130 0.40 10.21 -6.64
C LEU A 130 0.58 11.47 -5.79
N PHE A 131 1.83 11.83 -5.46
CA PHE A 131 2.10 12.97 -4.58
C PHE A 131 1.79 14.32 -5.25
N GLY A 132 2.03 14.44 -6.56
CA GLY A 132 1.61 15.59 -7.34
C GLY A 132 0.09 15.71 -7.39
N GLY A 133 -0.62 14.60 -7.63
CA GLY A 133 -2.07 14.53 -7.68
C GLY A 133 -2.75 14.92 -6.37
N LEU A 134 -2.22 14.45 -5.23
CA LEU A 134 -2.71 14.79 -3.89
C LEU A 134 -2.72 16.29 -3.58
N GLY A 135 -1.89 17.09 -4.27
CA GLY A 135 -1.87 18.54 -4.12
C GLY A 135 -3.00 19.26 -4.85
N ILE A 136 -3.63 18.64 -5.84
CA ILE A 136 -4.58 19.30 -6.75
C ILE A 136 -5.89 19.65 -6.04
N LEU A 137 -6.54 18.66 -5.41
CA LEU A 137 -7.86 18.86 -4.80
C LEU A 137 -7.85 19.90 -3.66
N PRO A 138 -6.88 19.89 -2.72
CA PRO A 138 -6.78 20.92 -1.69
C PRO A 138 -6.63 22.33 -2.26
N VAL A 139 -5.83 22.51 -3.33
CA VAL A 139 -5.65 23.81 -3.99
C VAL A 139 -6.94 24.28 -4.66
N LEU A 140 -7.66 23.39 -5.34
CA LEU A 140 -8.97 23.71 -5.92
C LEU A 140 -9.99 24.10 -4.85
N ALA A 141 -9.96 23.43 -3.69
CA ALA A 141 -10.82 23.76 -2.55
C ALA A 141 -10.56 25.18 -2.01
N VAL A 142 -9.28 25.55 -1.87
CA VAL A 142 -8.87 26.93 -1.52
C VAL A 142 -9.42 27.93 -2.53
N GLY A 143 -9.26 27.66 -3.83
CA GLY A 143 -9.81 28.49 -4.91
C GLY A 143 -11.34 28.62 -4.86
N HIS A 144 -12.04 27.53 -4.55
CA HIS A 144 -13.50 27.50 -4.44
C HIS A 144 -14.00 28.34 -3.27
N VAL A 145 -13.42 28.16 -2.08
CA VAL A 145 -13.84 28.86 -0.85
C VAL A 145 -13.55 30.37 -0.93
N ARG A 146 -12.47 30.78 -1.62
CA ARG A 146 -12.20 32.19 -1.96
C ARG A 146 -13.34 32.83 -2.76
N ARG A 147 -13.96 32.07 -3.68
CA ARG A 147 -15.08 32.55 -4.51
C ARG A 147 -16.43 32.46 -3.79
N ARG A 148 -16.56 31.63 -2.75
CA ARG A 148 -17.81 31.34 -2.03
C ARG A 148 -17.61 31.44 -0.51
N PRO A 149 -17.57 32.64 0.07
CA PRO A 149 -17.19 32.85 1.49
C PRO A 149 -18.28 32.45 2.51
N ARG A 150 -19.31 31.71 2.10
CA ARG A 150 -20.50 31.44 2.92
C ARG A 150 -20.38 30.20 3.80
N TRP A 151 -19.32 29.41 3.66
CA TRP A 151 -19.15 28.17 4.41
C TRP A 151 -18.32 28.43 5.67
N GLY A 152 -18.88 28.09 6.82
CA GLY A 152 -18.12 28.02 8.08
C GLY A 152 -17.33 26.71 8.18
N PHE A 153 -16.43 26.65 9.16
CA PHE A 153 -15.57 25.50 9.47
C PHE A 153 -16.28 24.14 9.33
N TRP A 154 -17.35 23.92 10.10
CA TRP A 154 -18.10 22.66 10.11
C TRP A 154 -18.73 22.32 8.75
N GLY A 155 -19.15 23.33 8.00
CA GLY A 155 -19.76 23.14 6.69
C GLY A 155 -18.77 22.69 5.61
N ILE A 156 -17.47 22.98 5.79
CA ILE A 156 -16.40 22.50 4.92
C ILE A 156 -16.09 21.03 5.26
N TRP A 157 -15.83 20.74 6.54
CA TRP A 157 -15.51 19.38 6.99
C TRP A 157 -16.61 18.37 6.67
N PHE A 158 -17.87 18.71 6.94
CA PHE A 158 -19.00 17.82 6.66
C PHE A 158 -19.15 17.52 5.17
N ARG A 159 -18.96 18.52 4.30
CA ARG A 159 -19.02 18.33 2.84
C ARG A 159 -17.84 17.52 2.32
N SER A 160 -16.63 17.75 2.83
CA SER A 160 -15.47 16.94 2.47
C SER A 160 -15.65 15.49 2.90
N GLY A 161 -16.18 15.25 4.11
CA GLY A 161 -16.51 13.91 4.58
C GLY A 161 -17.55 13.22 3.71
N LEU A 162 -18.66 13.90 3.39
CA LEU A 162 -19.70 13.36 2.50
C LEU A 162 -19.17 13.06 1.08
N ALA A 163 -18.36 13.97 0.53
CA ALA A 163 -17.71 13.76 -0.76
C ALA A 163 -16.74 12.57 -0.72
N SER A 164 -15.97 12.42 0.37
CA SER A 164 -15.09 11.28 0.59
C SER A 164 -15.86 9.96 0.54
N VAL A 165 -16.96 9.86 1.30
CA VAL A 165 -17.85 8.68 1.30
C VAL A 165 -18.41 8.40 -0.10
N ALA A 166 -18.89 9.42 -0.80
CA ALA A 166 -19.42 9.27 -2.15
C ALA A 166 -18.36 8.75 -3.14
N VAL A 167 -17.11 9.25 -3.05
CA VAL A 167 -16.00 8.76 -3.88
C VAL A 167 -15.62 7.33 -3.48
N CYS A 168 -15.61 6.97 -2.19
CA CYS A 168 -15.38 5.58 -1.77
C CYS A 168 -16.41 4.63 -2.38
N VAL A 169 -17.70 4.99 -2.32
CA VAL A 169 -18.78 4.19 -2.94
C VAL A 169 -18.53 4.03 -4.44
N LEU A 170 -18.11 5.11 -5.12
CA LEU A 170 -17.78 5.05 -6.54
C LEU A 170 -16.57 4.13 -6.82
N VAL A 171 -15.52 4.22 -6.00
CA VAL A 171 -14.32 3.36 -6.11
C VAL A 171 -14.70 1.89 -5.95
N VAL A 172 -15.54 1.54 -4.96
CA VAL A 172 -16.06 0.17 -4.80
C VAL A 172 -16.88 -0.26 -6.01
N ALA A 173 -17.79 0.59 -6.48
CA ALA A 173 -18.63 0.27 -7.64
C ALA A 173 -17.80 0.05 -8.91
N VAL A 174 -16.77 0.88 -9.14
CA VAL A 174 -15.83 0.73 -10.26
C VAL A 174 -14.98 -0.53 -10.09
N GLY A 175 -14.46 -0.80 -8.89
CA GLY A 175 -13.71 -2.03 -8.60
C GLY A 175 -14.54 -3.28 -8.88
N LEU A 176 -15.76 -3.35 -8.35
CA LEU A 176 -16.70 -4.45 -8.62
C LEU A 176 -17.02 -4.58 -10.11
N ALA A 177 -17.31 -3.47 -10.80
CA ALA A 177 -17.58 -3.49 -12.23
C ALA A 177 -16.36 -3.96 -13.04
N ALA A 178 -15.15 -3.58 -12.63
CA ALA A 178 -13.90 -4.03 -13.24
C ALA A 178 -13.65 -5.53 -12.99
N THR A 179 -13.95 -6.04 -11.79
CA THR A 179 -13.88 -7.47 -11.47
C THR A 179 -14.89 -8.28 -12.27
N PHE A 180 -16.18 -7.91 -12.23
CA PHE A 180 -17.23 -8.60 -13.00
C PHE A 180 -17.05 -8.47 -14.51
N GLY A 181 -16.43 -7.38 -14.97
CA GLY A 181 -16.07 -7.17 -16.37
C GLY A 181 -14.81 -7.93 -16.81
N GLY A 182 -14.12 -8.64 -15.90
CA GLY A 182 -12.89 -9.38 -16.19
C GLY A 182 -11.66 -8.49 -16.42
N LEU A 183 -11.75 -7.20 -16.07
CA LEU A 183 -10.65 -6.23 -16.17
C LEU A 183 -9.67 -6.39 -15.00
N ILE A 184 -10.19 -6.69 -13.80
CA ILE A 184 -9.42 -7.16 -12.65
C ILE A 184 -9.65 -8.67 -12.59
N LYS A 185 -8.65 -9.45 -12.98
CA LYS A 185 -8.71 -10.90 -12.85
C LYS A 185 -8.44 -11.27 -11.40
N GLU A 186 -9.27 -12.15 -10.85
CA GLU A 186 -8.96 -12.80 -9.59
C GLU A 186 -7.64 -13.57 -9.75
N TYR A 187 -6.77 -13.49 -8.74
CA TYR A 187 -5.49 -14.14 -8.78
C TYR A 187 -5.66 -15.66 -8.88
N GLU A 188 -5.04 -16.27 -9.88
CA GLU A 188 -5.01 -17.71 -10.08
C GLU A 188 -3.56 -18.19 -9.88
N PRO A 189 -3.28 -18.97 -8.81
CA PRO A 189 -1.94 -19.48 -8.55
C PRO A 189 -1.42 -20.32 -9.73
N PRO A 190 -0.10 -20.28 -10.04
CA PRO A 190 0.43 -21.03 -11.16
C PRO A 190 0.39 -22.54 -10.91
N HIS A 191 -0.03 -23.30 -11.92
CA HIS A 191 -0.02 -24.75 -11.89
C HIS A 191 1.26 -25.29 -12.52
N LEU A 192 2.26 -25.57 -11.70
CA LEU A 192 3.53 -26.12 -12.15
C LEU A 192 3.48 -27.65 -12.24
N SER A 193 4.16 -28.21 -13.23
CA SER A 193 4.52 -29.64 -13.26
C SER A 193 5.74 -29.90 -12.37
N ALA A 194 5.97 -31.15 -11.96
CA ALA A 194 7.16 -31.51 -11.18
C ALA A 194 8.45 -31.07 -11.88
N ALA A 195 8.53 -31.19 -13.21
CA ALA A 195 9.69 -30.72 -13.98
C ALA A 195 9.86 -29.19 -13.93
N GLN A 196 8.78 -28.41 -13.89
CA GLN A 196 8.86 -26.95 -13.78
C GLN A 196 9.24 -26.48 -12.37
N VAL A 197 8.96 -27.29 -11.35
CA VAL A 197 9.35 -27.01 -9.96
C VAL A 197 10.84 -27.30 -9.73
N THR A 198 11.43 -28.21 -10.51
CA THR A 198 12.87 -28.51 -10.39
C THR A 198 13.73 -27.32 -10.79
N GLY A 199 14.79 -27.08 -10.02
CA GLY A 199 15.65 -25.92 -10.21
C GLY A 199 16.27 -25.42 -8.92
N VAL A 200 16.79 -24.19 -8.97
CA VAL A 200 17.34 -23.49 -7.81
C VAL A 200 16.38 -22.37 -7.47
N TRP A 201 15.89 -22.38 -6.24
CA TRP A 201 15.00 -21.37 -5.68
C TRP A 201 15.81 -20.51 -4.70
N GLN A 202 15.74 -19.20 -4.83
CA GLN A 202 16.56 -18.28 -4.04
C GLN A 202 15.69 -17.28 -3.26
N GLY A 203 15.97 -17.15 -1.97
CA GLY A 203 15.35 -16.14 -1.10
C GLY A 203 16.24 -14.91 -0.93
N ALA A 204 15.62 -13.79 -0.53
CA ALA A 204 16.29 -12.50 -0.37
C ALA A 204 17.47 -12.52 0.64
N ASP A 205 17.40 -13.39 1.66
CA ASP A 205 18.40 -13.49 2.73
C ASP A 205 19.55 -14.47 2.42
N GLY A 206 19.69 -14.88 1.15
CA GLY A 206 20.70 -15.86 0.73
C GLY A 206 20.28 -17.32 0.94
N ALA A 207 19.02 -17.55 1.32
CA ALA A 207 18.44 -18.89 1.35
C ALA A 207 18.41 -19.50 -0.06
N GLU A 208 18.83 -20.76 -0.19
CA GLU A 208 18.79 -21.50 -1.44
C GLU A 208 18.15 -22.88 -1.21
N LEU A 209 17.15 -23.20 -2.03
CA LEU A 209 16.55 -24.52 -2.11
C LEU A 209 16.73 -25.06 -3.53
N ARG A 210 17.48 -26.14 -3.66
CA ARG A 210 17.69 -26.82 -4.94
C ARG A 210 16.87 -28.09 -4.98
N LEU A 211 15.93 -28.16 -5.91
CA LEU A 211 15.03 -29.28 -6.12
C LEU A 211 15.47 -30.07 -7.36
N ALA A 212 15.84 -31.33 -7.16
CA ALA A 212 16.29 -32.24 -8.21
C ALA A 212 15.14 -33.07 -8.77
N ALA A 213 15.24 -33.47 -10.05
CA ALA A 213 14.17 -34.18 -10.77
C ALA A 213 13.90 -35.60 -10.25
N ASP A 214 14.81 -36.16 -9.46
CA ASP A 214 14.68 -37.46 -8.80
C ASP A 214 13.99 -37.38 -7.43
N GLY A 215 13.54 -36.19 -7.01
CA GLY A 215 12.93 -35.96 -5.69
C GLY A 215 13.95 -35.58 -4.62
N GLY A 216 15.24 -35.44 -4.93
CA GLY A 216 16.24 -34.96 -3.99
C GLY A 216 16.16 -33.45 -3.75
N ALA A 217 16.40 -33.00 -2.52
CA ALA A 217 16.47 -31.59 -2.15
C ALA A 217 17.82 -31.27 -1.50
N ARG A 218 18.37 -30.09 -1.80
CA ARG A 218 19.53 -29.51 -1.10
C ARG A 218 19.19 -28.11 -0.61
N LEU A 219 19.57 -27.86 0.63
CA LEU A 219 19.24 -26.65 1.37
C LEU A 219 20.50 -25.91 1.74
N THR A 220 20.50 -24.60 1.56
CA THR A 220 21.52 -23.69 2.10
C THR A 220 20.81 -22.54 2.79
N ALA A 221 21.06 -22.35 4.08
CA ALA A 221 20.43 -21.33 4.90
C ALA A 221 18.89 -21.23 4.72
N LEU A 222 18.20 -22.36 4.55
CA LEU A 222 16.76 -22.37 4.29
C LEU A 222 15.96 -22.24 5.59
N PRO A 223 15.01 -21.30 5.68
CA PRO A 223 14.02 -21.28 6.76
C PRO A 223 13.15 -22.54 6.76
N THR A 224 13.03 -23.22 7.89
CA THR A 224 12.19 -24.40 8.08
C THR A 224 11.42 -24.32 9.40
N ASP A 225 10.33 -25.10 9.49
CA ASP A 225 9.51 -25.16 10.69
C ASP A 225 10.36 -25.66 11.89
N PRO A 226 10.31 -25.01 13.06
CA PRO A 226 11.08 -25.44 14.23
C PRO A 226 10.62 -26.78 14.81
N GLY A 227 9.47 -27.31 14.37
CA GLY A 227 8.83 -28.51 14.87
C GLY A 227 8.01 -28.26 16.13
N THR A 228 7.72 -29.34 16.86
CA THR A 228 6.89 -29.30 18.07
C THR A 228 7.66 -28.97 19.35
N ASP A 229 8.90 -28.48 19.24
CA ASP A 229 9.70 -28.09 20.42
C ASP A 229 9.03 -26.93 21.16
N PRO A 230 8.46 -27.16 22.36
CA PRO A 230 7.72 -26.13 23.10
C PRO A 230 8.62 -24.99 23.59
N GLU A 231 9.95 -25.17 23.59
CA GLU A 231 10.92 -24.14 23.99
C GLU A 231 11.41 -23.29 22.82
N ALA A 232 11.13 -23.69 21.58
CA ALA A 232 11.45 -22.91 20.39
C ALA A 232 10.49 -21.70 20.29
N ARG A 233 10.84 -20.59 20.94
CA ARG A 233 10.17 -19.28 20.76
C ARG A 233 10.44 -18.63 19.39
N ARG A 234 10.91 -19.39 18.41
CA ARG A 234 11.29 -18.88 17.10
C ARG A 234 10.21 -19.28 16.10
N ASP A 235 9.85 -18.37 15.21
CA ASP A 235 8.88 -18.68 14.16
C ASP A 235 9.45 -19.71 13.17
N TYR A 236 10.76 -19.71 12.94
CA TYR A 236 11.48 -20.68 12.10
C TYR A 236 12.92 -20.93 12.59
N VAL A 237 13.53 -22.00 12.07
CA VAL A 237 14.97 -22.28 12.15
C VAL A 237 15.60 -22.23 10.77
N VAL A 238 16.90 -21.98 10.69
CA VAL A 238 17.64 -21.88 9.42
C VAL A 238 18.50 -23.12 9.27
N CYS A 239 18.32 -23.83 8.16
CA CYS A 239 18.90 -25.15 7.95
C CYS A 239 19.73 -25.26 6.68
N ASP A 240 20.87 -25.93 6.83
CA ASP A 240 21.70 -26.44 5.74
C ASP A 240 21.56 -27.97 5.70
N GLY A 241 21.56 -28.57 4.52
CA GLY A 241 21.53 -30.02 4.42
C GLY A 241 20.95 -30.58 3.13
N THR A 242 20.48 -31.82 3.24
CA THR A 242 19.77 -32.54 2.17
C THR A 242 18.41 -33.00 2.68
N GLY A 243 17.57 -33.41 1.74
CA GLY A 243 16.27 -33.98 2.03
C GLY A 243 15.63 -34.53 0.78
N THR A 244 14.33 -34.76 0.85
CA THR A 244 13.50 -35.14 -0.29
C THR A 244 12.34 -34.18 -0.45
N TRP A 245 11.82 -34.06 -1.66
CA TRP A 245 10.66 -33.22 -1.93
C TRP A 245 9.63 -33.94 -2.79
N GLU A 246 8.37 -33.58 -2.58
CA GLU A 246 7.24 -34.03 -3.39
C GLU A 246 6.34 -32.84 -3.77
N LEU A 247 5.79 -32.90 -4.98
CA LEU A 247 4.78 -31.93 -5.41
C LEU A 247 3.40 -32.40 -4.95
N GLU A 248 2.82 -31.70 -3.99
CA GLU A 248 1.44 -31.95 -3.59
C GLU A 248 0.46 -30.99 -4.27
N ARG A 249 -0.76 -31.47 -4.46
CA ARG A 249 -1.81 -30.75 -5.19
C ARG A 249 -2.94 -30.32 -4.28
N LYS A 250 -3.29 -29.04 -4.36
CA LYS A 250 -4.45 -28.44 -3.67
C LYS A 250 -4.50 -28.69 -2.15
N THR A 251 -3.36 -28.75 -1.48
CA THR A 251 -3.27 -29.05 -0.04
C THR A 251 -3.55 -27.82 0.82
N TRP A 252 -2.87 -26.69 0.57
CA TRP A 252 -2.98 -25.49 1.39
C TRP A 252 -3.84 -24.42 0.72
N ASN A 253 -5.00 -24.08 1.30
CA ASN A 253 -5.97 -23.14 0.73
C ASN A 253 -6.33 -23.45 -0.74
N GLY A 254 -6.33 -24.74 -1.11
CA GLY A 254 -6.61 -25.20 -2.48
C GLY A 254 -5.45 -24.99 -3.47
N ARG A 255 -4.26 -24.65 -2.99
CA ARG A 255 -3.05 -24.40 -3.80
C ARG A 255 -2.11 -25.60 -3.82
N ASP A 256 -1.37 -25.72 -4.91
CA ASP A 256 -0.29 -26.69 -5.05
C ASP A 256 0.93 -26.24 -4.25
N GLY A 257 1.81 -27.17 -3.87
CA GLY A 257 2.99 -26.85 -3.09
C GLY A 257 4.02 -27.98 -3.05
N VAL A 258 5.17 -27.68 -2.48
CA VAL A 258 6.31 -28.58 -2.33
C VAL A 258 6.37 -29.02 -0.86
N ALA A 259 6.06 -30.28 -0.61
CA ALA A 259 6.31 -30.91 0.68
C ALA A 259 7.79 -31.28 0.75
N LEU A 260 8.52 -30.69 1.70
CA LEU A 260 9.94 -30.89 1.89
C LEU A 260 10.17 -31.67 3.18
N SER A 261 10.79 -32.84 3.07
CA SER A 261 11.23 -33.66 4.20
C SER A 261 12.73 -33.57 4.38
N LEU A 262 13.17 -33.32 5.61
CA LEU A 262 14.56 -32.95 5.91
C LEU A 262 15.36 -34.13 6.48
N ASP A 263 16.58 -34.31 5.98
CA ASP A 263 17.55 -35.23 6.58
C ASP A 263 18.38 -34.51 7.65
N GLY A 264 18.61 -35.15 8.80
CA GLY A 264 19.63 -34.69 9.77
C GLY A 264 19.14 -33.81 10.91
N GLY A 265 17.82 -33.70 11.14
CA GLY A 265 17.25 -33.17 12.39
C GLY A 265 17.35 -31.65 12.57
N CYS A 266 17.70 -30.89 11.54
CA CYS A 266 17.55 -29.45 11.53
C CYS A 266 16.11 -29.10 11.09
N GLY A 267 15.29 -28.63 12.03
CA GLY A 267 13.89 -28.30 11.77
C GLY A 267 13.00 -29.51 11.48
N ALA A 268 11.77 -29.23 11.05
CA ALA A 268 10.75 -30.20 10.69
C ALA A 268 10.32 -30.05 9.23
N ASP A 269 9.62 -31.07 8.73
CA ASP A 269 9.06 -31.09 7.38
C ASP A 269 8.24 -29.83 7.12
N THR A 270 8.52 -29.16 6.00
CA THR A 270 7.98 -27.84 5.69
C THR A 270 7.25 -27.86 4.35
N PHE A 271 6.04 -27.31 4.32
CA PHE A 271 5.26 -27.20 3.08
C PHE A 271 5.40 -25.81 2.46
N TRP A 272 6.08 -25.74 1.32
CA TRP A 272 6.26 -24.52 0.55
C TRP A 272 5.17 -24.38 -0.51
N VAL A 273 4.31 -23.38 -0.38
CA VAL A 273 3.17 -23.17 -1.26
C VAL A 273 3.63 -22.50 -2.56
N ILE A 274 3.07 -22.93 -3.70
CA ILE A 274 3.33 -22.30 -5.00
C ILE A 274 2.50 -21.02 -5.13
N GLY A 275 3.18 -19.93 -5.47
CA GLY A 275 2.62 -18.61 -5.75
C GLY A 275 3.31 -17.93 -6.94
N GLY A 276 3.19 -16.61 -7.04
CA GLY A 276 3.75 -15.83 -8.15
C GLY A 276 2.92 -15.96 -9.43
N SER A 277 3.57 -16.07 -10.58
CA SER A 277 2.89 -16.21 -11.88
C SER A 277 3.42 -17.42 -12.66
N GLU A 278 2.74 -17.80 -13.75
CA GLU A 278 3.22 -18.89 -14.62
C GLU A 278 4.62 -18.60 -15.19
N HIS A 279 4.93 -17.33 -15.41
CA HIS A 279 6.22 -16.92 -15.93
C HIS A 279 7.22 -16.85 -14.78
N ASP A 280 6.92 -16.09 -13.75
CA ASP A 280 7.78 -15.87 -12.59
C ASP A 280 7.17 -16.56 -11.36
N PRO A 281 7.36 -17.88 -11.20
CA PRO A 281 6.78 -18.62 -10.08
C PRO A 281 7.59 -18.39 -8.80
N GLU A 282 6.89 -18.52 -7.68
CA GLU A 282 7.43 -18.35 -6.35
C GLU A 282 7.08 -19.55 -5.47
N LEU A 283 7.94 -19.86 -4.51
CA LEU A 283 7.64 -20.73 -3.38
C LEU A 283 7.59 -19.88 -2.12
N PHE A 284 6.51 -19.99 -1.36
CA PHE A 284 6.38 -19.24 -0.12
C PHE A 284 5.93 -20.10 1.05
N VAL A 285 6.24 -19.64 2.24
CA VAL A 285 5.76 -20.21 3.50
C VAL A 285 5.57 -19.10 4.51
N LEU A 286 4.50 -19.19 5.29
CA LEU A 286 4.21 -18.28 6.40
C LEU A 286 4.49 -19.01 7.70
N PHE A 287 5.55 -18.60 8.40
CA PHE A 287 5.93 -19.20 9.68
C PHE A 287 5.25 -18.49 10.85
N GLY A 288 4.86 -19.24 11.88
CA GLY A 288 4.24 -18.71 13.09
C GLY A 288 2.73 -18.43 12.96
N ASP A 289 2.26 -17.39 13.64
CA ASP A 289 0.85 -17.00 13.66
C ASP A 289 0.40 -16.48 12.27
N PRO A 290 -0.68 -16.98 11.65
CA PRO A 290 -1.18 -16.47 10.37
C PRO A 290 -1.39 -14.94 10.30
N ASP A 291 -1.69 -14.29 11.44
CA ASP A 291 -1.93 -12.84 11.50
C ASP A 291 -0.66 -12.00 11.69
N ALA A 292 0.44 -12.60 12.17
CA ALA A 292 1.68 -11.91 12.54
C ALA A 292 2.96 -12.62 12.07
N GLY A 293 2.81 -13.65 11.26
CA GLY A 293 3.85 -14.59 10.89
C GLY A 293 4.86 -14.04 9.91
N GLU A 294 6.02 -14.69 9.89
CA GLU A 294 7.12 -14.32 9.01
C GLU A 294 6.97 -15.01 7.66
N LEU A 295 6.67 -14.23 6.62
CA LEU A 295 6.58 -14.72 5.24
C LEU A 295 7.99 -14.86 4.68
N ARG A 296 8.26 -16.05 4.14
CA ARG A 296 9.46 -16.34 3.35
C ARG A 296 9.03 -16.65 1.94
N VAL A 297 9.73 -16.06 0.98
CA VAL A 297 9.51 -16.23 -0.45
C VAL A 297 10.84 -16.63 -1.09
N LEU A 298 10.78 -17.59 -1.99
CA LEU A 298 11.87 -18.04 -2.85
C LEU A 298 11.46 -17.88 -4.30
N GLU A 299 12.33 -17.32 -5.12
CA GLU A 299 12.12 -17.11 -6.55
C GLU A 299 12.91 -18.15 -7.35
N LEU A 300 12.31 -18.68 -8.41
CA LEU A 300 12.98 -19.64 -9.28
C LEU A 300 14.07 -18.94 -10.11
N GLN A 301 15.32 -19.35 -9.92
CA GLN A 301 16.45 -18.90 -10.73
C GLN A 301 16.42 -19.58 -12.09
N ARG A 302 16.12 -18.81 -13.15
CA ARG A 302 16.26 -19.32 -14.52
C ARG A 302 17.73 -19.28 -14.95
N PRO A 303 18.25 -20.31 -15.63
CA PRO A 303 19.58 -20.25 -16.23
C PRO A 303 19.62 -19.10 -17.25
N SER A 304 20.63 -18.23 -17.11
CA SER A 304 20.93 -17.12 -18.03
C SER A 304 21.41 -17.59 -19.39
#